data_AF-A0A7C3I4X3-F1
#
_entry.id   AF-A0A7C3I4X3-F1
#
_cell.length_a   1.000
_cell.length_b   1.000
_cell.length_c   1.000
_cell.angle_alpha   90.00
_cell.angle_beta   90.00
_cell.angle_gamma   90.00
#
_symmetry.space_group_name_H-M   'P 1'
#
loop_
_entity.id
_entity.type
_entity.pdbx_description
1 polymer ?
#
loop_
_entity_poly.entity_id
_entity_poly.type
_entity_poly.pdbx_seq_one_letter_code
_entity_poly.pdbx_strand_id
1 'polypeptide(L)'
;IKQREEKWEDLLNGFQAQKEFEQWPVAGTTSTEGWLEENWTQNYPYNAMCPIDPVTQTRSIAGCPAVAMGSILNFHKNLNGVSFSNADDYFHNYAGRQYFIDDDADSYDFPDFISLNKLLDSAQTHLSSCQGANDTDKGAIVFACGVAATQVYTSSGSGTFGVSQAYQAFLKFNYNTVELLDENSPGLYDRIQQNIKDTLPVHLAVVDPGWTMGHNVVIDGYNTDGYFHLNFGWGGAYNGWYGLPDEIPYGLTVVEGAVVDIIPGTSVEVGKNTLTAIRIFPNPATTFLCINGNNSISEISLCDLSGKICFTGIIPAGGTNLDLPRLEKGVYFCRMVSGNSVTTEKLVIE
;
A
#
# COMPACT_ATOMS: atom_id res chain seq x y z
N ILE A 1 33.47 38.02 10.74
CA ILE A 1 32.69 39.18 11.22
C ILE A 1 31.96 39.81 10.04
N LYS A 2 32.66 40.33 9.02
CA LYS A 2 32.07 40.82 7.75
C LYS A 2 31.01 39.89 7.10
N GLN A 3 31.32 38.61 6.88
CA GLN A 3 30.36 37.64 6.30
C GLN A 3 29.12 37.38 7.16
N ARG A 4 29.18 37.68 8.47
CA ARG A 4 28.06 37.51 9.40
C ARG A 4 27.20 38.78 9.45
N GLU A 5 27.81 39.94 9.22
CA GLU A 5 27.13 41.23 9.09
C GLU A 5 26.41 41.32 7.74
N GLU A 6 27.01 40.82 6.65
CA GLU A 6 26.37 40.69 5.33
C GLU A 6 25.11 39.81 5.39
N LYS A 7 25.20 38.63 6.04
CA LYS A 7 24.03 37.75 6.24
C LYS A 7 22.94 38.37 7.15
N TRP A 8 23.31 39.28 8.04
CA TRP A 8 22.37 39.98 8.91
C TRP A 8 21.67 41.12 8.19
N GLU A 9 22.38 41.85 7.33
CA GLU A 9 21.83 42.86 6.43
C GLU A 9 20.87 42.24 5.41
N ASP A 10 21.16 41.04 4.88
CA ASP A 10 20.24 40.32 3.98
C ASP A 10 18.92 39.96 4.68
N LEU A 11 18.97 39.54 5.96
CA LEU A 11 17.79 39.24 6.78
C LEU A 11 16.98 40.49 7.16
N LEU A 12 17.64 41.64 7.34
CA LEU A 12 17.00 42.92 7.71
C LEU A 12 16.41 43.66 6.51
N ASN A 13 16.97 43.45 5.31
CA ASN A 13 16.52 44.09 4.06
C ASN A 13 15.37 43.37 3.35
N GLY A 14 14.72 42.40 4.02
CA GLY A 14 13.50 41.80 3.49
C GLY A 14 13.75 40.83 2.33
N PHE A 15 14.91 40.16 2.28
CA PHE A 15 14.95 38.84 1.65
C PHE A 15 14.06 37.91 2.50
N GLN A 16 12.75 37.96 2.26
CA GLN A 16 11.99 36.71 2.31
C GLN A 16 12.73 35.83 1.32
N ALA A 17 13.50 34.86 1.81
CA ALA A 17 13.88 33.74 0.98
C ALA A 17 12.56 33.27 0.36
N GLN A 18 12.39 33.55 -0.94
CA GLN A 18 11.24 33.08 -1.68
C GLN A 18 11.32 31.58 -1.51
N LYS A 19 10.44 31.00 -0.68
CA LYS A 19 10.47 29.58 -0.39
C LYS A 19 10.37 28.93 -1.77
N GLU A 20 11.43 28.28 -2.22
CA GLU A 20 11.42 27.67 -3.54
C GLU A 20 10.28 26.65 -3.53
N PHE A 21 9.50 26.64 -4.62
CA PHE A 21 8.38 25.73 -4.72
C PHE A 21 8.92 24.29 -4.72
N GLU A 22 8.50 23.51 -3.72
CA GLU A 22 8.74 22.07 -3.64
C GLU A 22 7.39 21.34 -3.61
N GLN A 23 7.37 20.13 -4.17
CA GLN A 23 6.25 19.22 -4.09
C GLN A 23 6.71 17.77 -3.94
N TRP A 24 5.84 16.97 -3.34
CA TRP A 24 6.00 15.53 -3.12
C TRP A 24 4.76 14.83 -3.68
N PRO A 25 4.91 13.89 -4.63
CA PRO A 25 6.13 13.59 -5.37
C PRO A 25 6.67 14.79 -6.16
N VAL A 26 7.95 14.72 -6.54
CA VAL A 26 8.56 15.76 -7.39
C VAL A 26 7.80 15.85 -8.72
N ALA A 27 7.58 17.07 -9.21
CA ALA A 27 6.82 17.28 -10.43
C ALA A 27 7.38 16.48 -11.61
N GLY A 28 6.51 15.70 -12.25
CA GLY A 28 6.86 14.86 -13.40
C GLY A 28 7.55 13.53 -13.07
N THR A 29 7.70 13.14 -11.80
CA THR A 29 8.25 11.81 -11.45
C THR A 29 7.22 10.70 -11.41
N THR A 30 5.93 11.03 -11.32
CA THR A 30 4.82 10.07 -11.37
C THR A 30 3.85 10.43 -12.49
N SER A 31 3.08 9.45 -12.96
CA SER A 31 2.12 9.65 -14.06
C SER A 31 0.82 10.34 -13.63
N THR A 32 0.56 10.39 -12.32
CA THR A 32 -0.67 10.90 -11.71
C THR A 32 -0.48 12.17 -10.89
N GLU A 33 0.74 12.72 -10.85
CA GLU A 33 1.17 13.84 -9.98
C GLU A 33 1.17 13.56 -8.47
N GLY A 34 0.52 12.48 -8.02
CA GLY A 34 0.58 11.93 -6.66
C GLY A 34 1.44 10.66 -6.58
N TRP A 35 1.66 10.15 -5.37
CA TRP A 35 2.44 8.92 -5.14
C TRP A 35 1.78 7.66 -5.73
N LEU A 36 0.45 7.61 -5.85
CA LEU A 36 -0.26 6.47 -6.42
C LEU A 36 -0.20 6.51 -7.95
N GLU A 37 0.48 5.54 -8.58
CA GLU A 37 0.60 5.42 -10.05
C GLU A 37 -0.65 4.83 -10.73
N GLU A 38 -1.62 4.33 -9.96
CA GLU A 38 -2.84 3.75 -10.49
C GLU A 38 -4.08 4.49 -9.99
N ASN A 39 -5.03 4.68 -10.91
CA ASN A 39 -6.32 5.30 -10.63
C ASN A 39 -7.40 4.24 -10.41
N TRP A 40 -7.48 3.71 -9.19
CA TRP A 40 -8.49 2.71 -8.83
C TRP A 40 -9.90 3.31 -8.83
N THR A 41 -10.92 2.47 -9.01
CA THR A 41 -12.33 2.89 -9.05
C THR A 41 -13.21 1.95 -8.22
N GLN A 42 -14.49 2.27 -8.07
CA GLN A 42 -15.43 1.44 -7.29
C GLN A 42 -16.19 0.40 -8.13
N ASN A 43 -15.95 0.35 -9.44
CA ASN A 43 -16.54 -0.61 -10.38
C ASN A 43 -15.53 -1.69 -10.74
N TYR A 44 -15.84 -2.51 -11.76
CA TYR A 44 -14.95 -3.56 -12.23
C TYR A 44 -13.54 -3.01 -12.55
N PRO A 45 -12.46 -3.72 -12.18
CA PRO A 45 -12.43 -5.03 -11.50
C PRO A 45 -12.53 -4.99 -9.97
N TYR A 46 -12.51 -3.80 -9.36
CA TYR A 46 -12.39 -3.61 -7.92
C TYR A 46 -13.60 -4.10 -7.13
N ASN A 47 -14.79 -4.11 -7.72
CA ASN A 47 -15.99 -4.66 -7.10
C ASN A 47 -16.28 -6.11 -7.47
N ALA A 48 -15.41 -6.78 -8.25
CA ALA A 48 -15.70 -8.10 -8.84
C ALA A 48 -15.98 -9.19 -7.79
N MET A 49 -15.58 -8.99 -6.54
CA MET A 49 -15.80 -9.91 -5.42
C MET A 49 -16.76 -9.37 -4.36
N CYS A 50 -17.36 -8.19 -4.57
CA CYS A 50 -18.36 -7.64 -3.64
C CYS A 50 -19.70 -8.38 -3.77
N PRO A 51 -20.48 -8.56 -2.68
CA PRO A 51 -21.73 -9.33 -2.74
C PRO A 51 -22.71 -8.81 -3.79
N ILE A 52 -23.45 -9.71 -4.45
CA ILE A 52 -24.60 -9.35 -5.28
C ILE A 52 -25.67 -8.73 -4.38
N ASP A 53 -26.16 -7.56 -4.76
CA ASP A 53 -27.26 -6.89 -4.06
C ASP A 53 -28.56 -7.67 -4.29
N PRO A 54 -29.23 -8.23 -3.27
CA PRO A 54 -30.44 -9.03 -3.46
C PRO A 54 -31.63 -8.23 -3.97
N VAL A 55 -31.63 -6.91 -3.83
CA VAL A 55 -32.74 -6.06 -4.28
C VAL A 55 -32.66 -5.83 -5.79
N THR A 56 -31.47 -5.57 -6.31
CA THR A 56 -31.26 -5.22 -7.72
C THR A 56 -30.70 -6.36 -8.57
N GLN A 57 -30.22 -7.42 -7.93
CA GLN A 57 -29.56 -8.56 -8.57
C GLN A 57 -28.30 -8.16 -9.36
N THR A 58 -27.66 -7.07 -8.96
CA THR A 58 -26.41 -6.58 -9.54
C THR A 58 -25.31 -6.56 -8.49
N ARG A 59 -24.06 -6.72 -8.93
CA ARG A 59 -22.90 -6.65 -8.04
C ARG A 59 -22.84 -5.30 -7.33
N SER A 60 -22.67 -5.34 -6.01
CA SER A 60 -22.53 -4.12 -5.20
C SER A 60 -21.31 -3.31 -5.67
N ILE A 61 -21.35 -1.99 -5.49
CA ILE A 61 -20.15 -1.18 -5.72
C ILE A 61 -19.12 -1.46 -4.62
N ALA A 62 -17.84 -1.23 -4.91
CA ALA A 62 -16.77 -1.58 -3.99
C ALA A 62 -16.78 -0.78 -2.67
N GLY A 63 -17.21 0.48 -2.74
CA GLY A 63 -17.20 1.42 -1.62
C GLY A 63 -15.91 2.22 -1.52
N CYS A 64 -16.03 3.51 -1.23
CA CYS A 64 -14.88 4.41 -1.17
C CYS A 64 -13.84 4.08 -0.09
N PRO A 65 -14.20 3.64 1.14
CA PRO A 65 -13.19 3.31 2.14
C PRO A 65 -12.32 2.13 1.71
N ALA A 66 -12.94 1.08 1.15
CA ALA A 66 -12.24 -0.10 0.68
C ALA A 66 -11.31 0.19 -0.51
N VAL A 67 -11.72 1.04 -1.44
CA VAL A 67 -10.89 1.46 -2.58
C VAL A 67 -9.74 2.36 -2.14
N ALA A 68 -9.97 3.31 -1.23
CA ALA A 68 -8.92 4.17 -0.70
C ALA A 68 -7.85 3.34 0.03
N MET A 69 -8.28 2.48 0.96
CA MET A 69 -7.38 1.56 1.67
C MET A 69 -6.63 0.64 0.71
N GLY A 70 -7.32 -0.03 -0.21
CA GLY A 70 -6.71 -0.94 -1.18
C GLY A 70 -5.67 -0.27 -2.08
N SER A 71 -5.88 0.99 -2.46
CA SER A 71 -4.92 1.78 -3.25
C SER A 71 -3.63 2.05 -2.47
N ILE A 72 -3.74 2.33 -1.16
CA ILE A 72 -2.59 2.53 -0.27
C ILE A 72 -1.82 1.21 -0.07
N LEU A 73 -2.52 0.08 0.11
CA LEU A 73 -1.88 -1.24 0.20
C LEU A 73 -1.16 -1.63 -1.09
N ASN A 74 -1.75 -1.33 -2.26
CA ASN A 74 -1.12 -1.54 -3.56
C ASN A 74 0.13 -0.67 -3.73
N PHE A 75 0.06 0.60 -3.32
CA PHE A 75 1.21 1.50 -3.32
C PHE A 75 2.39 0.93 -2.51
N HIS A 76 2.11 0.42 -1.30
CA HIS A 76 3.12 -0.24 -0.48
C HIS A 76 3.52 -1.64 -0.97
N LYS A 77 2.76 -2.21 -1.91
CA LYS A 77 2.91 -3.59 -2.42
C LYS A 77 2.89 -4.64 -1.30
N ASN A 78 2.12 -4.38 -0.24
CA ASN A 78 2.15 -5.18 0.97
C ASN A 78 0.77 -5.29 1.63
N LEU A 79 0.25 -6.52 1.67
CA LEU A 79 -0.99 -6.89 2.38
C LEU A 79 -0.71 -7.33 3.82
N ASN A 80 0.57 -7.36 4.20
CA ASN A 80 1.08 -7.47 5.55
C ASN A 80 0.53 -8.70 6.31
N GLY A 81 0.45 -9.82 5.56
CA GLY A 81 0.09 -11.13 6.09
C GLY A 81 -1.33 -11.24 6.63
N VAL A 82 -2.25 -10.36 6.18
CA VAL A 82 -3.66 -10.45 6.58
C VAL A 82 -4.23 -11.83 6.26
N SER A 83 -5.10 -12.33 7.14
CA SER A 83 -5.92 -13.51 6.87
C SER A 83 -7.26 -13.38 7.59
N PHE A 84 -8.27 -14.05 7.04
CA PHE A 84 -9.63 -14.07 7.55
C PHE A 84 -10.02 -15.48 8.00
N SER A 85 -10.83 -15.56 9.06
CA SER A 85 -11.37 -16.80 9.62
C SER A 85 -12.81 -16.55 10.08
N ASN A 86 -13.54 -17.58 10.51
CA ASN A 86 -14.89 -17.42 11.07
C ASN A 86 -14.99 -16.43 12.26
N ALA A 87 -13.86 -16.05 12.90
CA ALA A 87 -13.86 -15.00 13.91
C ALA A 87 -14.06 -13.59 13.32
N ASP A 88 -13.87 -13.44 12.01
CA ASP A 88 -14.02 -12.20 11.25
C ASP A 88 -15.40 -12.09 10.58
N ASP A 89 -16.28 -13.06 10.82
CA ASP A 89 -17.63 -13.04 10.31
C ASP A 89 -18.40 -11.84 10.87
N TYR A 90 -19.20 -11.19 10.02
CA TYR A 90 -20.10 -10.14 10.44
C TYR A 90 -21.44 -10.19 9.72
N PHE A 91 -22.45 -9.71 10.43
CA PHE A 91 -23.80 -9.60 9.90
C PHE A 91 -23.96 -8.28 9.14
N HIS A 92 -24.04 -8.37 7.82
CA HIS A 92 -24.40 -7.24 6.97
C HIS A 92 -25.88 -6.92 7.16
N ASN A 93 -26.20 -5.72 7.68
CA ASN A 93 -27.57 -5.26 7.86
C ASN A 93 -27.71 -3.79 7.46
N TYR A 94 -28.06 -3.55 6.20
CA TYR A 94 -28.15 -2.20 5.66
C TYR A 94 -29.20 -2.07 4.57
N ALA A 95 -29.96 -0.98 4.59
CA ALA A 95 -31.00 -0.68 3.61
C ALA A 95 -31.93 -1.87 3.31
N GLY A 96 -32.29 -2.66 4.34
CA GLY A 96 -33.16 -3.83 4.23
C GLY A 96 -32.49 -5.10 3.67
N ARG A 97 -31.17 -5.12 3.47
CA ARG A 97 -30.39 -6.29 3.02
C ARG A 97 -29.71 -6.92 4.20
N GLN A 98 -29.93 -8.22 4.38
CA GLN A 98 -29.51 -8.97 5.56
C GLN A 98 -28.88 -10.29 5.12
N TYR A 99 -27.58 -10.44 5.42
CA TYR A 99 -26.81 -11.65 5.14
C TYR A 99 -25.52 -11.66 5.97
N PHE A 100 -24.88 -12.81 6.08
CA PHE A 100 -23.59 -12.97 6.74
C PHE A 100 -22.46 -12.96 5.74
N ILE A 101 -21.40 -12.24 6.08
CA ILE A 101 -20.08 -12.43 5.49
C ILE A 101 -19.28 -13.20 6.56
N ASP A 102 -18.72 -14.38 6.33
CA ASP A 102 -18.61 -15.08 5.03
C ASP A 102 -19.67 -16.16 4.74
N ASP A 103 -20.49 -16.55 5.72
CA ASP A 103 -21.39 -17.73 5.66
C ASP A 103 -22.40 -17.75 4.48
N ASP A 104 -22.79 -16.59 3.93
CA ASP A 104 -23.68 -16.52 2.77
C ASP A 104 -22.95 -16.33 1.42
N ALA A 105 -21.65 -16.64 1.34
CA ALA A 105 -20.80 -16.51 0.15
C ALA A 105 -21.44 -17.05 -1.14
N ASP A 106 -21.94 -18.28 -1.10
CA ASP A 106 -22.59 -18.92 -2.25
C ASP A 106 -23.90 -18.22 -2.66
N SER A 107 -24.67 -17.72 -1.67
CA SER A 107 -25.97 -17.09 -1.89
C SER A 107 -25.84 -15.73 -2.57
N TYR A 108 -24.74 -15.01 -2.33
CA TYR A 108 -24.52 -13.65 -2.85
C TYR A 108 -23.26 -13.52 -3.72
N ASP A 109 -22.69 -14.64 -4.20
CA ASP A 109 -21.62 -14.69 -5.21
C ASP A 109 -20.40 -13.81 -4.85
N PHE A 110 -19.86 -14.06 -3.66
CA PHE A 110 -18.58 -13.52 -3.19
C PHE A 110 -17.70 -14.67 -2.63
N PRO A 111 -16.37 -14.51 -2.55
CA PRO A 111 -15.52 -15.60 -2.05
C PRO A 111 -15.68 -15.80 -0.54
N ASP A 112 -15.78 -17.06 -0.11
CA ASP A 112 -15.59 -17.45 1.29
C ASP A 112 -14.17 -17.09 1.78
N PHE A 113 -13.93 -17.08 3.09
CA PHE A 113 -12.62 -16.68 3.62
C PHE A 113 -11.50 -17.64 3.22
N ILE A 114 -11.78 -18.93 3.00
CA ILE A 114 -10.78 -19.89 2.50
C ILE A 114 -10.30 -19.49 1.09
N SER A 115 -11.22 -19.13 0.20
CA SER A 115 -10.92 -18.71 -1.16
C SER A 115 -10.30 -17.32 -1.19
N LEU A 116 -10.83 -16.38 -0.38
CA LEU A 116 -10.28 -15.04 -0.25
C LEU A 116 -8.82 -15.07 0.21
N ASN A 117 -8.49 -15.85 1.23
CA ASN A 117 -7.10 -15.98 1.71
C ASN A 117 -6.14 -16.49 0.62
N LYS A 118 -6.56 -17.48 -0.19
CA LYS A 118 -5.74 -17.98 -1.32
C LYS A 118 -5.53 -16.92 -2.41
N LEU A 119 -6.55 -16.10 -2.66
CA LEU A 119 -6.47 -14.98 -3.60
C LEU A 119 -5.51 -13.91 -3.06
N LEU A 120 -5.54 -13.63 -1.75
CA LEU A 120 -4.63 -12.67 -1.11
C LEU A 120 -3.16 -13.16 -1.11
N ASP A 121 -2.92 -14.46 -0.89
CA ASP A 121 -1.57 -15.05 -1.02
C ASP A 121 -1.01 -14.88 -2.44
N SER A 122 -1.87 -15.09 -3.44
CA SER A 122 -1.53 -14.91 -4.86
C SER A 122 -1.28 -13.43 -5.17
N ALA A 123 -2.16 -12.55 -4.70
CA ALA A 123 -2.03 -11.10 -4.85
C ALA A 123 -0.73 -10.58 -4.21
N GLN A 124 -0.36 -11.03 -3.02
CA GLN A 124 0.90 -10.65 -2.38
C GLN A 124 2.11 -11.09 -3.22
N THR A 125 2.04 -12.28 -3.83
CA THR A 125 3.09 -12.78 -4.73
C THR A 125 3.23 -11.88 -5.96
N HIS A 126 2.11 -11.47 -6.57
CA HIS A 126 2.12 -10.58 -7.73
C HIS A 126 2.57 -9.15 -7.39
N LEU A 127 2.12 -8.59 -6.26
CA LEU A 127 2.54 -7.27 -5.75
C LEU A 127 4.06 -7.19 -5.54
N SER A 128 4.65 -8.25 -4.99
CA SER A 128 6.11 -8.36 -4.79
C SER A 128 6.89 -8.59 -6.10
N SER A 129 6.20 -8.88 -7.20
CA SER A 129 6.79 -9.07 -8.52
C SER A 129 6.77 -7.79 -9.35
N CYS A 130 7.50 -7.77 -10.47
CA CYS A 130 7.44 -6.66 -11.43
C CYS A 130 6.09 -6.55 -12.16
N GLN A 131 5.19 -7.52 -12.03
CA GLN A 131 3.89 -7.52 -12.72
C GLN A 131 2.85 -6.64 -12.04
N GLY A 132 2.95 -6.43 -10.72
CA GLY A 132 1.94 -5.72 -9.94
C GLY A 132 0.62 -6.49 -9.85
N ALA A 133 -0.40 -5.87 -9.25
CA ALA A 133 -1.72 -6.48 -9.07
C ALA A 133 -2.49 -6.58 -10.40
N ASN A 134 -2.97 -7.78 -10.73
CA ASN A 134 -3.91 -8.00 -11.84
C ASN A 134 -5.37 -7.71 -11.41
N ASP A 135 -6.32 -7.83 -12.33
CA ASP A 135 -7.74 -7.55 -12.06
C ASP A 135 -8.33 -8.40 -10.93
N THR A 136 -7.97 -9.68 -10.86
CA THR A 136 -8.39 -10.58 -9.78
C THR A 136 -7.79 -10.15 -8.44
N ASP A 137 -6.50 -9.80 -8.42
CA ASP A 137 -5.82 -9.32 -7.21
C ASP A 137 -6.49 -8.04 -6.70
N LYS A 138 -6.81 -7.10 -7.60
CA LYS A 138 -7.49 -5.83 -7.30
C LYS A 138 -8.86 -6.07 -6.66
N GLY A 139 -9.67 -6.97 -7.24
CA GLY A 139 -10.96 -7.36 -6.66
C GLY A 139 -10.82 -8.00 -5.28
N ALA A 140 -9.84 -8.88 -5.09
CA ALA A 140 -9.59 -9.55 -3.81
C ALA A 140 -9.11 -8.59 -2.72
N ILE A 141 -8.15 -7.72 -3.04
CA ILE A 141 -7.61 -6.72 -2.11
C ILE A 141 -8.73 -5.77 -1.65
N VAL A 142 -9.51 -5.23 -2.59
CA VAL A 142 -10.58 -4.29 -2.26
C VAL A 142 -11.69 -4.95 -1.46
N PHE A 143 -12.11 -6.18 -1.83
CA PHE A 143 -13.10 -6.91 -1.03
C PHE A 143 -12.58 -7.20 0.38
N ALA A 144 -11.33 -7.64 0.54
CA ALA A 144 -10.70 -7.86 1.83
C ALA A 144 -10.63 -6.59 2.69
N CYS A 145 -10.34 -5.43 2.10
CA CYS A 145 -10.40 -4.14 2.81
C CYS A 145 -11.80 -3.86 3.34
N GLY A 146 -12.83 -4.10 2.52
CA GLY A 146 -14.23 -3.93 2.95
C GLY A 146 -14.67 -4.93 4.02
N VAL A 147 -14.21 -6.19 3.96
CA VAL A 147 -14.43 -7.19 5.02
C VAL A 147 -13.79 -6.73 6.33
N ALA A 148 -12.51 -6.35 6.30
CA ALA A 148 -11.78 -5.87 7.48
C ALA A 148 -12.41 -4.61 8.10
N ALA A 149 -13.03 -3.76 7.26
CA ALA A 149 -13.75 -2.58 7.71
C ALA A 149 -15.19 -2.88 8.16
N THR A 150 -15.68 -4.12 8.08
CA THR A 150 -17.11 -4.48 8.30
C THR A 150 -18.06 -3.59 7.48
N GLN A 151 -17.71 -3.41 6.20
CA GLN A 151 -18.37 -2.48 5.29
C GLN A 151 -19.80 -2.94 4.94
N VAL A 152 -20.70 -1.98 4.72
CA VAL A 152 -22.01 -2.26 4.12
C VAL A 152 -21.95 -2.19 2.60
N TYR A 153 -22.70 -3.04 1.91
CA TYR A 153 -22.70 -3.19 0.46
C TYR A 153 -24.10 -3.01 -0.13
N THR A 154 -24.19 -2.17 -1.17
CA THR A 154 -25.35 -2.15 -2.08
C THR A 154 -24.88 -1.83 -3.49
N SER A 155 -25.76 -2.05 -4.47
CA SER A 155 -25.52 -1.62 -5.86
C SER A 155 -25.53 -0.09 -6.07
N SER A 156 -26.06 0.68 -5.12
CA SER A 156 -26.17 2.14 -5.20
C SER A 156 -25.18 2.91 -4.32
N GLY A 157 -24.52 2.23 -3.38
CA GLY A 157 -23.75 2.83 -2.31
C GLY A 157 -23.21 1.77 -1.36
N SER A 158 -21.89 1.69 -1.23
CA SER A 158 -21.21 0.82 -0.27
C SER A 158 -20.20 1.67 0.50
N GLY A 159 -19.99 1.35 1.78
CA GLY A 159 -19.12 2.16 2.63
C GLY A 159 -19.22 1.82 4.10
N THR A 160 -18.55 2.61 4.91
CA THR A 160 -18.54 2.51 6.37
C THR A 160 -19.42 3.60 6.97
N PHE A 161 -19.77 3.47 8.25
CA PHE A 161 -20.50 4.50 8.99
C PHE A 161 -19.58 5.53 9.63
N GLY A 162 -18.27 5.25 9.64
CA GLY A 162 -17.26 6.26 9.94
C GLY A 162 -15.84 5.78 9.63
N VAL A 163 -14.91 6.72 9.64
CA VAL A 163 -13.49 6.52 9.34
C VAL A 163 -12.79 5.58 10.34
N SER A 164 -13.32 5.47 11.56
CA SER A 164 -12.82 4.53 12.57
C SER A 164 -12.85 3.08 12.09
N GLN A 165 -13.79 2.70 11.22
CA GLN A 165 -13.82 1.38 10.60
C GLN A 165 -12.63 1.15 9.65
N ALA A 166 -12.21 2.17 8.89
CA ALA A 166 -11.01 2.08 8.05
C ALA A 166 -9.74 1.97 8.91
N TYR A 167 -9.66 2.72 10.00
CA TYR A 167 -8.58 2.59 10.99
C TYR A 167 -8.49 1.16 11.56
N GLN A 168 -9.62 0.57 11.98
CA GLN A 168 -9.65 -0.82 12.45
C GLN A 168 -9.27 -1.82 11.34
N ALA A 169 -9.64 -1.54 10.10
CA ALA A 169 -9.26 -2.37 8.96
C ALA A 169 -7.73 -2.39 8.75
N PHE A 170 -7.05 -1.24 8.86
CA PHE A 170 -5.58 -1.20 8.81
C PHE A 170 -4.95 -2.02 9.94
N LEU A 171 -5.48 -1.95 11.16
CA LEU A 171 -5.03 -2.80 12.28
C LEU A 171 -5.25 -4.29 12.00
N LYS A 172 -6.38 -4.68 11.38
CA LYS A 172 -6.62 -6.06 10.93
C LYS A 172 -5.61 -6.52 9.88
N PHE A 173 -5.15 -5.62 9.02
CA PHE A 173 -4.03 -5.82 8.10
C PHE A 173 -2.65 -5.70 8.79
N ASN A 174 -2.58 -5.70 10.12
CA ASN A 174 -1.34 -5.61 10.91
C ASN A 174 -0.52 -4.32 10.72
N TYR A 175 -1.11 -3.24 10.19
CA TYR A 175 -0.47 -1.92 10.11
C TYR A 175 -0.52 -1.25 11.48
N ASN A 176 0.34 -1.68 12.41
CA ASN A 176 0.24 -1.30 13.82
C ASN A 176 0.76 0.12 14.15
N THR A 177 1.32 0.82 13.16
CA THR A 177 1.79 2.21 13.33
C THR A 177 0.71 3.23 13.07
N VAL A 178 -0.46 2.82 12.56
CA VAL A 178 -1.49 3.78 12.18
C VAL A 178 -2.01 4.56 13.37
N GLU A 179 -2.36 5.82 13.11
CA GLU A 179 -3.05 6.70 14.05
C GLU A 179 -4.27 7.29 13.34
N LEU A 180 -5.40 7.40 14.06
CA LEU A 180 -6.58 8.10 13.58
C LEU A 180 -6.62 9.51 14.17
N LEU A 181 -6.55 10.52 13.31
CA LEU A 181 -6.67 11.93 13.67
C LEU A 181 -7.99 12.49 13.13
N ASP A 182 -8.62 13.38 13.89
CA ASP A 182 -9.82 14.11 13.49
C ASP A 182 -9.53 15.62 13.29
N GLU A 183 -10.54 16.39 12.91
CA GLU A 183 -10.42 17.86 12.73
C GLU A 183 -9.97 18.61 14.00
N ASN A 184 -10.16 18.02 15.18
CA ASN A 184 -9.81 18.61 16.46
C ASN A 184 -8.40 18.23 16.93
N SER A 185 -7.75 17.30 16.23
CA SER A 185 -6.44 16.78 16.57
C SER A 185 -5.35 17.83 16.30
N PRO A 186 -4.58 18.26 17.32
CA PRO A 186 -3.52 19.23 17.12
C PRO A 186 -2.48 18.71 16.11
N GLY A 187 -2.21 19.49 15.08
CA GLY A 187 -1.21 19.15 14.06
C GLY A 187 -1.66 18.13 13.02
N LEU A 188 -2.98 17.90 12.83
CA LEU A 188 -3.53 17.07 11.74
C LEU A 188 -2.82 17.32 10.41
N TYR A 189 -2.82 18.57 9.93
CA TYR A 189 -2.22 18.91 8.65
C TYR A 189 -0.69 18.77 8.65
N ASP A 190 -0.01 19.09 9.76
CA ASP A 190 1.44 18.93 9.86
C ASP A 190 1.82 17.44 9.77
N ARG A 191 1.03 16.56 10.38
CA ARG A 191 1.21 15.12 10.32
C ARG A 191 0.99 14.57 8.91
N ILE A 192 -0.09 15.00 8.25
CA ILE A 192 -0.36 14.64 6.85
C ILE A 192 0.80 15.08 5.96
N GLN A 193 1.25 16.33 6.08
CA GLN A 193 2.39 16.85 5.32
C GLN A 193 3.65 16.01 5.51
N GLN A 194 3.95 15.64 6.76
CA GLN A 194 5.11 14.82 7.07
C GLN A 194 4.98 13.41 6.48
N ASN A 195 3.80 12.79 6.58
CA ASN A 195 3.51 11.50 5.95
C ASN A 195 3.79 11.52 4.44
N ILE A 196 3.28 12.52 3.73
CA ILE A 196 3.51 12.63 2.28
C ILE A 196 5.00 12.82 1.96
N LYS A 197 5.73 13.62 2.75
CA LYS A 197 7.19 13.81 2.59
C LYS A 197 7.96 12.52 2.86
N ASP A 198 7.48 11.70 3.78
CA ASP A 198 8.02 10.38 4.12
C ASP A 198 7.51 9.28 3.17
N THR A 199 6.80 9.65 2.09
CA THR A 199 6.26 8.74 1.07
C THR A 199 5.22 7.76 1.65
N LEU A 200 4.39 8.25 2.57
CA LEU A 200 3.29 7.53 3.21
C LEU A 200 1.97 8.21 2.80
N PRO A 201 1.23 7.66 1.82
CA PRO A 201 -0.11 8.12 1.51
C PRO A 201 -1.04 8.00 2.72
N VAL A 202 -1.99 8.94 2.83
CA VAL A 202 -2.91 9.04 3.96
C VAL A 202 -4.33 8.69 3.50
N HIS A 203 -5.05 7.91 4.29
CA HIS A 203 -6.48 7.68 4.09
C HIS A 203 -7.26 8.83 4.72
N LEU A 204 -8.00 9.60 3.93
CA LEU A 204 -8.79 10.74 4.40
C LEU A 204 -10.29 10.45 4.24
N ALA A 205 -11.07 10.71 5.28
CA ALA A 205 -12.53 10.74 5.23
C ALA A 205 -13.04 12.17 5.41
N VAL A 206 -13.94 12.57 4.53
CA VAL A 206 -14.55 13.91 4.49
C VAL A 206 -16.06 13.80 4.37
N VAL A 207 -16.76 14.75 4.96
CA VAL A 207 -18.22 14.84 4.97
C VAL A 207 -18.69 16.24 4.61
N ASP A 208 -19.94 16.36 4.21
CA ASP A 208 -20.57 17.68 4.11
C ASP A 208 -20.88 18.25 5.50
N PRO A 209 -21.05 19.58 5.65
CA PRO A 209 -21.40 20.20 6.93
C PRO A 209 -22.69 19.65 7.57
N GLY A 210 -23.59 19.09 6.77
CA GLY A 210 -24.83 18.46 7.24
C GLY A 210 -24.66 17.01 7.72
N TRP A 211 -23.49 16.39 7.54
CA TRP A 211 -23.24 14.97 7.84
C TRP A 211 -24.25 14.04 7.15
N THR A 212 -24.64 14.40 5.94
CA THR A 212 -25.60 13.67 5.10
C THR A 212 -24.93 12.85 4.01
N MET A 213 -23.70 13.22 3.64
CA MET A 213 -22.87 12.61 2.63
C MET A 213 -21.42 12.58 3.11
N GLY A 214 -20.73 11.49 2.82
CA GLY A 214 -19.31 11.35 3.10
C GLY A 214 -18.58 10.66 1.95
N HIS A 215 -17.27 10.86 1.89
CA HIS A 215 -16.40 10.19 0.93
C HIS A 215 -15.04 9.91 1.57
N ASN A 216 -14.42 8.80 1.15
CA ASN A 216 -13.08 8.41 1.58
C ASN A 216 -12.17 8.50 0.36
N VAL A 217 -11.05 9.19 0.51
CA VAL A 217 -10.08 9.48 -0.55
C VAL A 217 -8.67 9.21 -0.03
N VAL A 218 -7.69 9.19 -0.92
CA VAL A 218 -6.27 9.11 -0.55
C VAL A 218 -5.63 10.47 -0.75
N ILE A 219 -4.95 10.98 0.28
CA ILE A 219 -3.98 12.07 0.09
C ILE A 219 -2.65 11.42 -0.27
N ASP A 220 -2.12 11.74 -1.44
CA ASP A 220 -0.88 11.15 -1.95
C ASP A 220 0.08 12.19 -2.53
N GLY A 221 -0.15 13.47 -2.26
CA GLY A 221 0.79 14.53 -2.59
C GLY A 221 0.61 15.78 -1.75
N TYR A 222 1.66 16.60 -1.67
CA TYR A 222 1.70 17.86 -0.94
C TYR A 222 2.68 18.81 -1.62
N ASN A 223 2.39 20.11 -1.62
CA ASN A 223 3.31 21.12 -2.11
C ASN A 223 3.45 22.30 -1.15
N THR A 224 4.51 23.07 -1.33
CA THR A 224 4.86 24.22 -0.48
C THR A 224 3.91 25.41 -0.58
N ASP A 225 3.00 25.41 -1.55
CA ASP A 225 1.88 26.38 -1.64
C ASP A 225 0.70 25.98 -0.72
N GLY A 226 0.79 24.83 -0.05
CA GLY A 226 -0.22 24.36 0.92
C GLY A 226 -1.32 23.48 0.31
N TYR A 227 -1.17 23.05 -0.94
CA TYR A 227 -2.13 22.16 -1.59
C TYR A 227 -1.76 20.70 -1.36
N PHE A 228 -2.79 19.86 -1.30
CA PHE A 228 -2.67 18.41 -1.20
C PHE A 228 -3.23 17.76 -2.46
N HIS A 229 -2.52 16.76 -2.98
CA HIS A 229 -3.03 15.96 -4.09
C HIS A 229 -3.96 14.88 -3.54
N LEU A 230 -5.17 14.80 -4.08
CA LEU A 230 -6.20 13.83 -3.70
C LEU A 230 -6.44 12.84 -4.84
N ASN A 231 -6.51 11.56 -4.48
CA ASN A 231 -7.04 10.50 -5.32
C ASN A 231 -8.43 10.09 -4.82
N PHE A 232 -9.45 10.33 -5.64
CA PHE A 232 -10.86 10.12 -5.26
C PHE A 232 -11.33 8.67 -5.31
N GLY A 233 -10.51 7.75 -5.85
CA GLY A 233 -10.95 6.36 -6.06
C GLY A 233 -12.09 6.25 -7.08
N TRP A 234 -12.12 7.14 -8.08
CA TRP A 234 -13.11 7.19 -9.16
C TRP A 234 -12.49 7.04 -10.55
N GLY A 235 -11.38 6.30 -10.67
CA GLY A 235 -10.71 6.10 -11.95
C GLY A 235 -10.03 7.36 -12.50
N GLY A 236 -9.61 8.26 -11.61
CA GLY A 236 -8.92 9.51 -11.95
C GLY A 236 -9.84 10.73 -12.06
N ALA A 237 -11.15 10.53 -12.10
CA ALA A 237 -12.10 11.64 -12.05
C ALA A 237 -11.95 12.39 -10.73
N TYR A 238 -11.81 13.72 -10.83
CA TYR A 238 -11.59 14.64 -9.71
C TYR A 238 -10.26 14.47 -8.96
N ASN A 239 -9.31 13.65 -9.46
CA ASN A 239 -7.97 13.66 -8.90
C ASN A 239 -7.30 15.02 -9.17
N GLY A 240 -6.52 15.52 -8.22
CA GLY A 240 -5.81 16.78 -8.37
C GLY A 240 -5.43 17.44 -7.06
N TRP A 241 -4.92 18.67 -7.17
CA TRP A 241 -4.44 19.49 -6.06
C TRP A 241 -5.55 20.36 -5.46
N TYR A 242 -5.76 20.27 -4.16
CA TYR A 242 -6.82 20.97 -3.42
C TYR A 242 -6.29 21.62 -2.13
N GLY A 243 -6.80 22.81 -1.82
CA GLY A 243 -6.71 23.40 -0.48
C GLY A 243 -7.68 22.72 0.49
N LEU A 244 -7.16 21.95 1.45
CA LEU A 244 -8.00 21.21 2.38
C LEU A 244 -8.48 22.07 3.56
N PRO A 245 -9.72 21.89 4.04
CA PRO A 245 -10.78 21.05 3.45
C PRO A 245 -11.69 21.83 2.48
N ASP A 246 -11.52 23.14 2.37
CA ASP A 246 -12.50 24.06 1.76
C ASP A 246 -12.69 23.88 0.25
N GLU A 247 -11.67 23.40 -0.47
CA GLU A 247 -11.72 23.26 -1.93
C GLU A 247 -12.14 21.85 -2.40
N ILE A 248 -12.45 20.94 -1.47
CA ILE A 248 -12.89 19.60 -1.84
C ILE A 248 -14.26 19.68 -2.54
N PRO A 249 -14.42 19.07 -3.74
CA PRO A 249 -15.68 19.07 -4.48
C PRO A 249 -16.87 18.49 -3.70
N TYR A 250 -18.09 18.75 -4.20
CA TYR A 250 -19.35 18.25 -3.64
C TYR A 250 -19.71 18.78 -2.25
N GLY A 251 -19.02 19.83 -1.78
CA GLY A 251 -19.27 20.41 -0.46
C GLY A 251 -18.77 19.53 0.68
N LEU A 252 -17.85 18.60 0.41
CA LEU A 252 -17.23 17.71 1.40
C LEU A 252 -16.13 18.45 2.18
N THR A 253 -16.50 19.57 2.80
CA THR A 253 -15.57 20.55 3.39
C THR A 253 -15.35 20.35 4.88
N VAL A 254 -15.74 19.21 5.44
CA VAL A 254 -15.49 18.84 6.84
C VAL A 254 -14.63 17.59 6.86
N VAL A 255 -13.52 17.62 7.61
CA VAL A 255 -12.69 16.43 7.82
C VAL A 255 -13.33 15.59 8.92
N GLU A 256 -13.79 14.40 8.54
CA GLU A 256 -14.25 13.41 9.52
C GLU A 256 -13.04 12.81 10.26
N GLY A 257 -12.00 12.45 9.50
CA GLY A 257 -10.72 12.05 10.04
C GLY A 257 -9.74 11.54 8.99
N ALA A 258 -8.50 11.35 9.41
CA ALA A 258 -7.41 10.84 8.59
C ALA A 258 -6.69 9.70 9.31
N VAL A 259 -6.47 8.58 8.61
CA VAL A 259 -5.59 7.52 9.07
C VAL A 259 -4.20 7.78 8.52
N VAL A 260 -3.28 8.11 9.42
CA VAL A 260 -1.89 8.48 9.13
C VAL A 260 -0.94 7.39 9.65
N ASP A 261 0.34 7.55 9.35
CA ASP A 261 1.42 6.65 9.74
C ASP A 261 1.18 5.21 9.27
N ILE A 262 0.63 5.06 8.05
CA ILE A 262 0.36 3.77 7.39
C ILE A 262 1.69 3.19 6.89
N ILE A 263 2.42 2.55 7.79
CA ILE A 263 3.72 1.94 7.48
C ILE A 263 3.52 0.42 7.47
N PRO A 264 3.88 -0.28 6.37
CA PRO A 264 3.87 -1.73 6.37
C PRO A 264 4.73 -2.27 7.51
N GLY A 265 4.23 -3.27 8.23
CA GLY A 265 5.01 -3.92 9.27
C GLY A 265 6.36 -4.37 8.71
N THR A 266 7.44 -4.20 9.47
CA THR A 266 8.77 -4.75 9.11
C THR A 266 8.82 -6.27 9.22
N SER A 267 7.68 -6.94 9.26
CA SER A 267 7.56 -8.40 9.24
C SER A 267 7.91 -8.93 7.85
N VAL A 268 9.21 -9.03 7.59
CA VAL A 268 9.74 -10.28 7.02
C VAL A 268 9.69 -11.34 8.13
N GLU A 269 8.48 -11.63 8.62
CA GLU A 269 8.18 -12.90 9.29
C GLU A 269 7.36 -13.71 8.30
N VAL A 270 8.01 -14.12 7.21
CA VAL A 270 7.78 -15.49 6.74
C VAL A 270 8.07 -16.34 7.96
N GLY A 271 7.06 -17.07 8.44
CA GLY A 271 7.17 -17.89 9.64
C GLY A 271 8.55 -18.53 9.68
N LYS A 272 9.35 -18.15 10.69
CA LYS A 272 10.62 -18.79 10.99
C LYS A 272 10.30 -20.24 11.31
N ASN A 273 10.22 -21.06 10.26
CA ASN A 273 10.88 -22.34 10.30
C ASN A 273 12.34 -21.98 10.54
N THR A 274 12.69 -22.03 11.82
CA THR A 274 14.03 -21.80 12.33
C THR A 274 14.91 -22.89 11.74
N LEU A 275 15.38 -22.67 10.52
CA LEU A 275 16.27 -23.55 9.81
C LEU A 275 17.36 -22.68 9.18
N THR A 276 18.35 -22.39 10.04
CA THR A 276 19.75 -22.13 9.68
C THR A 276 20.02 -21.07 8.61
N ALA A 277 20.44 -19.88 9.07
CA ALA A 277 20.91 -18.78 8.24
C ALA A 277 21.91 -19.26 7.17
N ILE A 278 21.48 -19.20 5.90
CA ILE A 278 22.36 -19.32 4.75
C ILE A 278 23.27 -18.08 4.76
N ARG A 279 24.59 -18.28 4.66
CA ARG A 279 25.58 -17.19 4.60
C ARG A 279 26.31 -17.22 3.27
N ILE A 280 26.51 -16.04 2.69
CA ILE A 280 27.29 -15.88 1.46
C ILE A 280 28.62 -15.17 1.76
N PHE A 281 29.73 -15.65 1.19
CA PHE A 281 31.05 -15.07 1.36
C PHE A 281 32.01 -15.46 0.21
N PRO A 282 33.04 -14.67 -0.12
CA PRO A 282 33.30 -13.33 0.41
C PRO A 282 32.24 -12.33 -0.08
N ASN A 283 32.02 -11.29 0.72
CA ASN A 283 31.21 -10.14 0.33
C ASN A 283 31.95 -8.89 0.82
N PRO A 284 32.61 -8.12 -0.05
CA PRO A 284 32.53 -8.19 -1.52
C PRO A 284 33.14 -9.44 -2.17
N ALA A 285 32.56 -9.89 -3.29
CA ALA A 285 33.03 -11.02 -4.11
C ALA A 285 33.66 -10.54 -5.43
N THR A 286 34.56 -11.35 -6.00
CA THR A 286 35.23 -11.03 -7.27
C THR A 286 34.94 -12.10 -8.33
N THR A 287 35.38 -13.34 -8.12
CA THR A 287 35.27 -14.41 -9.12
C THR A 287 34.45 -15.62 -8.67
N PHE A 288 34.18 -15.74 -7.37
CA PHE A 288 33.40 -16.85 -6.81
C PHE A 288 32.64 -16.40 -5.57
N LEU A 289 31.58 -17.13 -5.27
CA LEU A 289 30.76 -16.99 -4.08
C LEU A 289 30.66 -18.35 -3.37
N CYS A 290 31.03 -18.40 -2.10
CA CYS A 290 30.75 -19.52 -1.22
C CYS A 290 29.41 -19.30 -0.52
N ILE A 291 28.59 -20.34 -0.49
CA ILE A 291 27.28 -20.36 0.13
C ILE A 291 27.28 -21.48 1.15
N ASN A 292 27.10 -21.11 2.41
CA ASN A 292 27.10 -22.04 3.53
C ASN A 292 25.71 -22.07 4.18
N GLY A 293 25.07 -23.24 4.16
CA GLY A 293 23.78 -23.50 4.76
C GLY A 293 23.53 -25.01 4.83
N ASN A 294 22.63 -25.43 5.72
CA ASN A 294 22.29 -26.85 5.90
C ASN A 294 21.26 -27.37 4.88
N ASN A 295 20.76 -26.51 3.99
CA ASN A 295 19.70 -26.83 3.04
C ASN A 295 20.25 -26.93 1.62
N SER A 296 19.71 -27.86 0.83
CA SER A 296 20.02 -28.00 -0.59
C SER A 296 19.36 -26.85 -1.38
N ILE A 297 20.18 -25.96 -1.94
CA ILE A 297 19.71 -24.84 -2.78
C ILE A 297 19.44 -25.37 -4.18
N SER A 298 18.21 -25.23 -4.66
CA SER A 298 17.76 -25.69 -5.98
C SER A 298 17.98 -24.65 -7.07
N GLU A 299 17.98 -23.36 -6.73
CA GLU A 299 18.13 -22.27 -7.69
C GLU A 299 18.85 -21.07 -7.06
N ILE A 300 19.71 -20.42 -7.85
CA ILE A 300 20.33 -19.15 -7.50
C ILE A 300 20.18 -18.17 -8.66
N SER A 301 19.81 -16.94 -8.35
CA SER A 301 19.80 -15.82 -9.29
C SER A 301 20.41 -14.57 -8.68
N LEU A 302 21.14 -13.81 -9.48
CA LEU A 302 21.66 -12.49 -9.12
C LEU A 302 20.92 -11.43 -9.95
N CYS A 303 20.34 -10.43 -9.28
CA CYS A 303 19.79 -9.26 -9.94
C CYS A 303 20.51 -7.98 -9.55
N ASP A 304 20.62 -7.04 -10.48
CA ASP A 304 21.15 -5.70 -10.21
C ASP A 304 20.09 -4.79 -9.53
N LEU A 305 20.46 -3.54 -9.23
CA LEU A 305 19.57 -2.55 -8.61
C LEU A 305 18.36 -2.17 -9.48
N SER A 306 18.39 -2.45 -10.79
CA SER A 306 17.25 -2.25 -11.69
C SER A 306 16.29 -3.44 -11.73
N GLY A 307 16.62 -4.53 -11.00
CA GLY A 307 15.87 -5.78 -11.00
C GLY A 307 16.19 -6.70 -12.18
N LYS A 308 17.15 -6.34 -13.03
CA LYS A 308 17.57 -7.19 -14.16
C LYS A 308 18.34 -8.40 -13.65
N ILE A 309 17.95 -9.60 -14.08
CA ILE A 309 18.69 -10.84 -13.79
C ILE A 309 20.00 -10.84 -14.58
N CYS A 310 21.12 -10.77 -13.85
CA CYS A 310 22.46 -10.74 -14.41
C CYS A 310 23.13 -12.12 -14.42
N PHE A 311 22.63 -13.05 -13.60
CA PHE A 311 23.13 -14.43 -13.55
C PHE A 311 22.08 -15.38 -12.97
N THR A 312 22.09 -16.62 -13.45
CA THR A 312 21.36 -17.77 -12.86
C THR A 312 22.28 -18.98 -12.80
N GLY A 313 22.25 -19.71 -11.69
CA GLY A 313 23.10 -20.88 -11.49
C GLY A 313 22.47 -21.93 -10.57
N ILE A 314 23.09 -23.12 -10.56
CA ILE A 314 22.69 -24.25 -9.72
C ILE A 314 23.93 -24.69 -8.94
N ILE A 315 23.80 -24.91 -7.64
CA ILE A 315 24.88 -25.52 -6.84
C ILE A 315 24.73 -27.05 -6.93
N PRO A 316 25.77 -27.79 -7.37
CA PRO A 316 25.74 -29.26 -7.33
C PRO A 316 25.51 -29.79 -5.90
N ALA A 317 24.85 -30.94 -5.76
CA ALA A 317 24.58 -31.55 -4.46
C ALA A 317 25.89 -31.76 -3.65
N GLY A 318 25.97 -31.12 -2.47
CA GLY A 318 27.17 -31.14 -1.61
C GLY A 318 28.25 -30.11 -1.96
N GLY A 319 28.06 -29.30 -3.01
CA GLY A 319 28.89 -28.14 -3.34
C GLY A 319 28.53 -26.94 -2.48
N THR A 320 29.51 -26.07 -2.23
CA THR A 320 29.32 -24.79 -1.52
C THR A 320 29.79 -23.59 -2.34
N ASN A 321 30.33 -23.80 -3.53
CA ASN A 321 30.97 -22.74 -4.31
C ASN A 321 30.24 -22.53 -5.64
N LEU A 322 30.06 -21.26 -5.99
CA LEU A 322 29.43 -20.78 -7.20
C LEU A 322 30.41 -19.86 -7.91
N ASP A 323 30.85 -20.25 -9.10
CA ASP A 323 31.68 -19.38 -9.94
C ASP A 323 30.82 -18.24 -10.50
N LEU A 324 31.28 -17.01 -10.30
CA LEU A 324 30.60 -15.83 -10.80
C LEU A 324 31.10 -15.53 -12.22
N PRO A 325 30.21 -15.21 -13.17
CA PRO A 325 30.65 -14.66 -14.44
C PRO A 325 31.31 -13.29 -14.20
N ARG A 326 31.95 -12.72 -15.23
CA ARG A 326 32.42 -11.33 -15.18
C ARG A 326 31.23 -10.38 -15.11
N LEU A 327 30.76 -10.12 -13.89
CA LEU A 327 29.75 -9.13 -13.56
C LEU A 327 30.39 -7.74 -13.46
N GLU A 328 29.63 -6.70 -13.78
CA GLU A 328 30.08 -5.33 -13.56
C GLU A 328 30.18 -5.05 -12.06
N LYS A 329 31.12 -4.19 -11.65
CA LYS A 329 31.26 -3.81 -10.25
C LYS A 329 29.98 -3.11 -9.77
N GLY A 330 29.44 -3.52 -8.64
CA GLY A 330 28.17 -2.99 -8.16
C GLY A 330 27.51 -3.81 -7.07
N VAL A 331 26.31 -3.38 -6.68
CA VAL A 331 25.47 -4.08 -5.71
C VAL A 331 24.47 -4.95 -6.46
N TYR A 332 24.38 -6.21 -6.03
CA TYR A 332 23.45 -7.21 -6.53
C TYR A 332 22.66 -7.80 -5.37
N PHE A 333 21.47 -8.31 -5.66
CA PHE A 333 20.70 -9.14 -4.75
C PHE A 333 20.81 -10.60 -5.20
N CYS A 334 21.30 -11.46 -4.31
CA CYS A 334 21.44 -12.89 -4.51
C CYS A 334 20.21 -13.60 -3.95
N ARG A 335 19.31 -14.03 -4.83
CA ARG A 335 18.11 -14.77 -4.50
C ARG A 335 18.37 -16.27 -4.64
N MET A 336 18.13 -17.01 -3.57
CA MET A 336 18.35 -18.45 -3.46
C MET A 336 17.02 -19.14 -3.12
N VAL A 337 16.71 -20.23 -3.82
CA VAL A 337 15.52 -21.06 -3.57
C VAL A 337 15.95 -22.40 -3.00
N SER A 338 15.30 -22.83 -1.93
CA SER A 338 15.52 -24.13 -1.28
C SER A 338 14.18 -24.75 -0.93
N GLY A 339 13.70 -25.67 -1.76
CA GLY A 339 12.36 -26.25 -1.60
C GLY A 339 11.28 -25.17 -1.74
N ASN A 340 10.47 -24.97 -0.70
CA ASN A 340 9.42 -23.94 -0.68
C ASN A 340 9.90 -22.61 -0.07
N SER A 341 11.19 -22.48 0.25
CA SER A 341 11.75 -21.29 0.89
C SER A 341 12.58 -20.47 -0.10
N VAL A 342 12.46 -19.15 -0.01
CA VAL A 342 13.26 -18.18 -0.77
C VAL A 342 14.03 -17.30 0.20
N THR A 343 15.32 -17.11 -0.04
CA THR A 343 16.20 -16.22 0.74
C THR A 343 16.91 -15.25 -0.19
N THR A 344 17.00 -13.98 0.21
CA THR A 344 17.70 -12.95 -0.58
C THR A 344 18.78 -12.30 0.27
N GLU A 345 20.01 -12.29 -0.24
CA GLU A 345 21.18 -11.72 0.42
C GLU A 345 21.81 -10.63 -0.45
N LYS A 346 22.26 -9.54 0.16
CA LYS A 346 22.98 -8.47 -0.56
C LYS A 346 24.39 -8.94 -0.90
N LEU A 347 24.79 -8.81 -2.16
CA LEU A 347 26.14 -9.13 -2.64
C LEU A 347 26.77 -7.89 -3.30
N VAL A 348 28.01 -7.58 -2.94
CA VAL A 348 28.82 -6.55 -3.60
C VAL A 348 29.83 -7.23 -4.51
N ILE A 349 29.91 -6.82 -5.77
CA ILE A 349 30.92 -7.28 -6.73
C ILE A 349 32.00 -6.21 -6.91
N GLU A 350 33.27 -6.61 -6.79
CA GLU A 350 34.47 -5.75 -6.92
C GLU A 350 35.40 -6.12 -8.07
#